data_AF-A0A1E7GW75-F1
#
_entry.id   AF-A0A1E7GW75-F1
#
_cell.length_a   1.000
_cell.length_b   1.000
_cell.length_c   1.000
_cell.angle_alpha   90.00
_cell.angle_beta   90.00
_cell.angle_gamma   90.00
#
_symmetry.space_group_name_H-M   'P 1'
#
loop_
_entity.id
_entity.type
_entity.pdbx_description
1 polymer ?
#
loop_
_entity_poly.entity_id
_entity_poly.type
_entity_poly.pdbx_seq_one_letter_code
_entity_poly.pdbx_strand_id
1 'polypeptide(L)'
;MENHTEKTDSIYDQLQGVYQHDPEEFERLSGALIRQALDDVPEELRAQAYGIQRRIEHQLNKYKDPIARMNAMVEIFWQQFHEFQAVINDPCEVLENRRHCGTKAKILPFKGPDPGH
;
A
#
# COMPACT_ATOMS: atom_id res chain seq x y z
N MET A 1 0.96 30.07 -2.27
CA MET A 1 1.53 28.81 -1.72
C MET A 1 0.94 28.65 -0.32
N GLU A 2 -0.29 28.18 -0.23
CA GLU A 2 -0.99 28.02 1.05
C GLU A 2 -0.72 26.61 1.62
N ASN A 3 -0.04 26.57 2.77
CA ASN A 3 -0.43 25.79 3.95
C ASN A 3 -0.67 24.27 3.83
N HIS A 4 0.13 23.56 3.05
CA HIS A 4 0.14 22.08 3.12
C HIS A 4 0.62 21.56 4.48
N THR A 5 1.59 22.24 5.10
CA THR A 5 2.12 21.88 6.42
C THR A 5 1.09 22.12 7.53
N GLU A 6 0.45 23.30 7.56
CA GLU A 6 -0.60 23.60 8.56
C GLU A 6 -1.83 22.68 8.41
N LYS A 7 -2.19 22.28 7.18
CA LYS A 7 -3.23 21.26 6.96
C LYS A 7 -2.85 19.90 7.54
N THR A 8 -1.59 19.50 7.41
CA THR A 8 -1.11 18.19 7.88
C THR A 8 -1.08 18.16 9.40
N ASP A 9 -0.57 19.21 10.04
CA ASP A 9 -0.57 19.34 11.50
C ASP A 9 -2.00 19.35 12.07
N SER A 10 -2.93 20.09 11.42
CA SER A 10 -4.34 20.10 11.82
C SER A 10 -5.04 18.74 11.66
N ILE A 11 -4.65 17.91 10.69
CA ILE A 11 -5.21 16.57 10.50
C ILE A 11 -4.65 15.61 11.57
N TYR A 12 -3.36 15.71 11.88
CA TYR A 12 -2.73 14.93 12.93
C TYR A 12 -3.34 15.25 14.30
N ASP A 13 -3.53 16.52 14.64
CA ASP A 13 -4.18 16.93 15.89
C ASP A 13 -5.64 16.44 15.98
N GLN A 14 -6.37 16.40 14.87
CA GLN A 14 -7.75 15.87 14.84
C GLN A 14 -7.80 14.35 15.04
N LEU A 15 -6.78 13.61 14.61
CA LEU A 15 -6.71 12.16 14.76
C LEU A 15 -6.08 11.76 16.11
N GLN A 16 -5.19 12.60 16.64
CA GLN A 16 -4.49 12.39 17.91
C GLN A 16 -5.45 12.58 19.09
N GLY A 17 -5.89 11.46 19.65
CA GLY A 17 -6.81 11.42 20.79
C GLY A 17 -8.14 10.73 20.45
N VAL A 18 -8.59 10.81 19.20
CA VAL A 18 -9.80 10.08 18.76
C VAL A 18 -9.61 8.59 18.93
N TYR A 19 -8.44 8.02 18.58
CA TYR A 19 -8.21 6.59 18.77
C TYR A 19 -8.34 6.12 20.24
N GLN A 20 -7.98 6.96 21.21
CA GLN A 20 -8.05 6.61 22.64
C GLN A 20 -9.48 6.68 23.19
N HIS A 21 -10.34 7.50 22.58
CA HIS A 21 -11.71 7.74 23.03
C HIS A 21 -12.75 6.96 22.21
N ASP A 22 -12.53 6.84 20.91
CA ASP A 22 -13.41 6.20 19.93
C ASP A 22 -12.60 5.64 18.74
N PRO A 23 -12.20 4.35 18.80
CA PRO A 23 -11.44 3.71 17.73
C PRO A 23 -12.24 3.52 16.44
N GLU A 24 -13.58 3.44 16.50
CA GLU A 24 -14.42 3.30 15.31
C GLU A 24 -14.45 4.61 14.51
N GLU A 25 -14.58 5.74 15.21
CA GLU A 25 -14.54 7.06 14.60
C GLU A 25 -13.17 7.36 13.98
N PHE A 26 -12.08 6.91 14.62
CA PHE A 26 -10.74 7.01 14.04
C PHE A 26 -10.62 6.25 12.71
N GLU A 27 -11.10 5.02 12.64
CA GLU A 27 -11.10 4.23 11.39
C GLU A 27 -11.97 4.89 10.31
N ARG A 28 -13.09 5.51 10.70
CA ARG A 28 -13.96 6.26 9.77
C ARG A 28 -13.25 7.49 9.18
N LEU A 29 -12.62 8.29 10.03
CA LEU A 29 -11.91 9.52 9.62
C LEU A 29 -10.67 9.21 8.79
N SER A 30 -9.85 8.26 9.23
CA SER A 30 -8.67 7.82 8.47
C SER A 30 -9.06 7.25 7.11
N GLY A 31 -10.12 6.44 7.05
CA GLY A 31 -10.65 5.93 5.78
C GLY A 31 -11.15 7.03 4.84
N ALA A 32 -11.76 8.09 5.37
CA ALA A 32 -12.20 9.24 4.57
C ALA A 32 -11.01 10.03 3.99
N LEU A 33 -9.99 10.28 4.81
CA LEU A 33 -8.76 10.97 4.38
C LEU A 33 -8.00 10.19 3.30
N ILE A 34 -7.90 8.87 3.46
CA ILE A 34 -7.29 7.99 2.46
C ILE A 34 -8.05 8.07 1.14
N ARG A 35 -9.39 8.00 1.17
CA ARG A 35 -10.20 8.11 -0.06
C ARG A 35 -9.99 9.44 -0.75
N GLN A 36 -10.03 10.54 0.00
CA GLN A 36 -9.79 11.87 -0.55
C GLN A 36 -8.41 11.94 -1.23
N ALA A 37 -7.37 11.43 -0.57
CA ALA A 37 -6.02 11.40 -1.14
C ALA A 37 -5.94 10.55 -2.42
N LEU A 38 -6.72 9.47 -2.53
CA LEU A 38 -6.80 8.63 -3.74
C LEU A 38 -7.61 9.29 -4.87
N ASP A 39 -8.64 10.06 -4.53
CA ASP A 39 -9.46 10.78 -5.50
C ASP A 39 -8.70 11.93 -6.17
N ASP A 40 -7.79 12.57 -5.42
CA ASP A 40 -6.90 13.64 -5.88
C ASP A 40 -5.77 13.16 -6.82
N VAL A 41 -5.57 11.85 -6.96
CA VAL A 41 -4.59 11.25 -7.89
C VAL A 41 -5.06 11.42 -9.34
N PRO A 42 -4.14 11.67 -10.30
CA PRO A 42 -4.47 11.69 -11.73
C PRO A 42 -5.26 10.46 -12.17
N GLU A 43 -6.24 10.66 -13.05
CA GLU A 43 -7.19 9.62 -13.45
C GLU A 43 -6.50 8.38 -14.06
N GLU A 44 -5.39 8.58 -14.78
CA GLU A 44 -4.61 7.47 -15.36
C GLU A 44 -3.99 6.55 -14.29
N LEU A 45 -3.71 7.10 -13.10
CA LEU A 45 -3.05 6.40 -12.00
C LEU A 45 -4.04 5.97 -10.91
N ARG A 46 -5.28 6.47 -10.92
CA ARG A 46 -6.27 6.21 -9.86
C ARG A 46 -6.48 4.72 -9.63
N ALA A 47 -6.68 3.93 -10.68
CA ALA A 47 -6.88 2.48 -10.57
C ALA A 47 -5.66 1.78 -9.92
N GLN A 48 -4.45 2.22 -10.27
CA GLN A 48 -3.22 1.70 -9.68
C GLN A 48 -3.11 2.10 -8.19
N ALA A 49 -3.40 3.35 -7.86
CA ALA A 49 -3.36 3.86 -6.49
C ALA A 49 -4.33 3.08 -5.57
N TYR A 50 -5.56 2.84 -6.01
CA TYR A 50 -6.50 1.98 -5.28
C TYR A 50 -6.02 0.54 -5.15
N GLY A 51 -5.38 -0.01 -6.18
CA GLY A 51 -4.78 -1.34 -6.12
C GLY A 51 -3.69 -1.44 -5.06
N ILE A 52 -2.82 -0.43 -4.98
CA ILE A 52 -1.77 -0.33 -3.97
C ILE A 52 -2.37 -0.21 -2.57
N GLN A 53 -3.36 0.67 -2.37
CA GLN A 53 -4.04 0.85 -1.09
C GLN A 53 -4.63 -0.48 -0.57
N ARG A 54 -5.36 -1.21 -1.42
CA ARG A 54 -5.93 -2.52 -1.05
C ARG A 54 -4.87 -3.53 -0.65
N ARG A 55 -3.72 -3.53 -1.33
CA ARG A 55 -2.60 -4.40 -0.99
C ARG A 55 -2.00 -4.05 0.36
N ILE A 56 -1.86 -2.76 0.66
CA ILE A 56 -1.40 -2.26 1.97
C ILE A 56 -2.39 -2.69 3.06
N GLU A 57 -3.68 -2.42 2.89
CA GLU A 57 -4.73 -2.83 3.83
C GLU A 57 -4.70 -4.34 4.11
N HIS A 58 -4.57 -5.16 3.07
CA HIS A 58 -4.49 -6.61 3.22
C HIS A 58 -3.26 -7.05 4.04
N GLN A 59 -2.10 -6.43 3.82
CA GLN A 59 -0.89 -6.72 4.59
C GLN A 59 -1.03 -6.28 6.05
N LEU A 60 -1.76 -5.20 6.30
CA LEU A 60 -1.94 -4.62 7.62
C LEU A 60 -3.05 -5.29 8.44
N ASN A 61 -4.00 -5.94 7.80
CA ASN A 61 -5.15 -6.58 8.46
C ASN A 61 -4.76 -7.66 9.51
N LYS A 62 -3.54 -8.20 9.43
CA LYS A 62 -3.02 -9.16 10.42
C LYS A 62 -2.59 -8.52 11.73
N TYR A 63 -2.36 -7.20 11.77
CA TYR A 63 -1.91 -6.49 12.97
C TYR A 63 -3.12 -5.92 13.71
N LYS A 64 -3.43 -6.53 14.86
CA LYS A 64 -4.50 -6.07 15.77
C LYS A 64 -4.04 -4.94 16.70
N ASP A 65 -2.74 -4.90 17.00
CA ASP A 65 -2.15 -3.84 17.80
C ASP A 65 -1.87 -2.60 16.93
N PRO A 66 -2.33 -1.41 17.33
CA PRO A 66 -2.21 -0.19 16.54
C PRO A 66 -0.75 0.26 16.35
N ILE A 67 0.11 0.05 17.35
CA ILE A 67 1.53 0.43 17.27
C ILE A 67 2.26 -0.50 16.32
N ALA A 68 1.99 -1.80 16.40
CA ALA A 68 2.51 -2.78 15.46
C ALA A 68 2.03 -2.51 14.02
N ARG A 69 0.76 -2.13 13.84
CA ARG A 69 0.20 -1.75 12.54
C ARG A 69 0.88 -0.51 11.98
N MET A 70 1.14 0.51 12.81
CA MET A 70 1.87 1.71 12.43
C MET A 70 3.32 1.38 12.03
N ASN A 71 4.03 0.59 12.82
CA ASN A 71 5.39 0.17 12.49
C ASN A 71 5.44 -0.57 11.15
N ALA A 72 4.47 -1.45 10.90
CA ALA A 72 4.35 -2.14 9.62
C ALA A 72 4.07 -1.18 8.45
N MET A 73 3.24 -0.15 8.64
CA MET A 73 3.04 0.91 7.61
C MET A 73 4.37 1.61 7.28
N VAL A 74 5.17 1.96 8.30
CA VAL A 74 6.47 2.62 8.13
C VAL A 74 7.47 1.71 7.43
N GLU A 75 7.53 0.43 7.79
CA GLU A 75 8.37 -0.56 7.10
C GLU A 75 8.01 -0.71 5.62
N ILE A 76 6.71 -0.82 5.30
CA ILE A 76 6.23 -0.89 3.92
C ILE A 76 6.69 0.35 3.14
N PHE A 77 6.54 1.54 3.72
CA PHE A 77 6.98 2.79 3.10
C PHE A 77 8.48 2.80 2.81
N TRP A 78 9.32 2.48 3.81
CA TRP A 78 10.77 2.47 3.63
C TRP A 78 11.24 1.44 2.62
N GLN A 79 10.58 0.28 2.56
CA GLN A 79 10.88 -0.72 1.54
C GLN A 79 10.64 -0.14 0.12
N GLN A 80 9.49 0.51 -0.11
CA GLN A 80 9.20 1.12 -1.40
C GLN A 80 10.17 2.26 -1.74
N PHE A 81 10.57 3.05 -0.74
CA PHE A 81 11.56 4.10 -0.91
C PHE A 81 12.94 3.54 -1.30
N HIS A 82 13.39 2.47 -0.64
CA HIS A 82 14.64 1.80 -0.99
C HIS A 82 14.60 1.20 -2.40
N GLU A 83 13.49 0.57 -2.79
CA GLU A 83 13.30 0.06 -4.16
C GLU A 83 13.37 1.19 -5.19
N PHE A 84 12.73 2.33 -4.90
CA PHE A 84 12.80 3.51 -5.75
C PHE A 84 14.23 4.05 -5.86
N GLN A 85 14.93 4.20 -4.73
CA GLN A 85 16.31 4.67 -4.69
C GLN A 85 17.24 3.74 -5.48
N ALA A 86 17.05 2.42 -5.38
CA ALA A 86 17.82 1.44 -6.15
C ALA A 86 17.63 1.63 -7.67
N VAL A 87 16.39 1.86 -8.13
CA VAL A 87 16.10 2.12 -9.55
C VAL A 87 16.74 3.41 -10.05
N ILE A 88 16.75 4.46 -9.21
CA ILE A 88 17.38 5.74 -9.58
C ILE A 88 18.90 5.62 -9.65
N ASN A 89 19.51 4.87 -8.73
CA ASN A 89 20.96 4.73 -8.64
C ASN A 89 21.53 3.78 -9.70
N ASP A 90 20.89 2.62 -9.90
CA ASP A 90 21.30 1.65 -10.92
C ASP A 90 20.07 0.92 -11.51
N PRO A 91 19.43 1.48 -12.55
CA PRO A 91 18.28 0.86 -13.17
C PRO A 91 18.62 -0.45 -13.89
N CYS A 92 19.86 -0.62 -14.36
CA CYS A 92 20.29 -1.82 -15.08
C CYS A 92 20.36 -3.02 -14.13
N GLU A 93 21.01 -2.85 -12.98
CA GLU A 93 21.11 -3.88 -11.95
C GLU A 93 19.72 -4.34 -11.47
N VAL A 94 18.78 -3.41 -11.25
CA VAL A 94 17.42 -3.74 -10.83
C VAL A 94 16.68 -4.58 -11.88
N LEU A 95 16.84 -4.24 -13.17
CA LEU A 95 16.24 -5.01 -14.26
C LEU A 95 16.85 -6.41 -14.39
N GLU A 96 18.17 -6.53 -14.20
CA GLU A 96 18.85 -7.81 -14.21
C GLU A 96 18.41 -8.69 -13.03
N ASN A 97 18.38 -8.17 -11.81
CA ASN A 97 17.93 -8.92 -10.63
C ASN A 97 16.47 -9.40 -10.76
N ARG A 98 15.57 -8.58 -11.33
CA ARG A 98 14.18 -8.99 -11.61
C ARG A 98 14.08 -10.11 -12.65
N ARG A 99 14.95 -10.14 -13.65
CA ARG A 99 15.01 -11.24 -14.64
C ARG A 99 15.50 -12.55 -14.02
N HIS A 100 16.42 -12.47 -13.06
CA HIS A 100 16.98 -13.65 -12.39
C HIS A 100 16.04 -14.24 -11.31
N CYS A 101 15.24 -13.41 -10.63
CA CYS A 101 14.25 -13.85 -9.63
C CYS A 101 12.88 -14.26 -10.19
N GLY A 102 12.70 -14.29 -11.51
CA GLY A 102 11.47 -14.76 -12.13
C GLY A 102 11.28 -16.25 -11.88
N THR A 103 10.54 -16.61 -10.82
CA THR A 103 10.04 -17.96 -10.60
C THR A 103 9.29 -18.36 -11.86
N LYS A 104 9.87 -19.26 -12.66
CA LYS A 104 9.20 -19.85 -13.83
C LYS A 104 7.89 -20.45 -13.32
N ALA A 105 6.78 -19.75 -13.55
CA ALA A 105 5.48 -20.23 -13.14
C ALA A 105 5.30 -21.61 -13.77
N LYS A 106 5.15 -22.65 -12.94
CA LYS A 106 4.82 -23.99 -13.43
C LYS A 106 3.44 -23.88 -14.07
N ILE A 107 3.41 -23.89 -15.40
CA ILE A 107 2.17 -24.06 -16.14
C ILE A 107 1.63 -25.42 -15.74
N LEU A 108 0.52 -25.44 -15.00
CA LEU A 108 -0.20 -26.66 -14.69
C LEU A 108 -1.03 -27.03 -15.91
N PRO A 109 -0.73 -28.16 -16.60
CA PRO A 109 -1.54 -28.59 -17.72
C PRO A 109 -2.93 -28.96 -17.20
N PHE A 110 -3.96 -28.35 -17.76
CA PHE A 110 -5.33 -28.81 -17.56
C PHE A 110 -5.45 -30.19 -18.20
N LYS A 111 -5.75 -31.23 -17.39
CA LYS A 111 -6.19 -32.51 -17.93
C LYS A 111 -7.51 -32.28 -18.65
N GLY A 112 -7.52 -32.46 -19.97
CA GLY A 112 -8.76 -32.54 -20.74
C GLY A 112 -9.64 -33.68 -20.22
N PRO A 113 -10.97 -33.59 -20.38
CA PRO A 113 -11.87 -34.64 -19.97
C PRO A 113 -11.54 -35.94 -20.71
N ASP A 114 -11.29 -37.02 -19.97
CA ASP A 114 -11.14 -38.37 -20.52
C ASP A 114 -12.42 -38.74 -21.30
N PRO A 115 -12.33 -39.09 -22.60
CA PRO A 115 -13.45 -39.62 -23.34
C PRO A 115 -13.60 -41.10 -22.99
N GLY A 116 -14.33 -41.41 -21.93
CA GLY A 116 -14.51 -42.80 -21.52
C GLY A 116 -15.37 -43.00 -20.29
N HIS A 117 -16.63 -42.59 -20.34
CA HIS A 117 -17.70 -43.33 -19.68
C HIS A 117 -19.02 -43.24 -20.44
#